data_AF-G0VHE5-F1
#
_entry.id   AF-G0VHE5-F1
#
_cell.length_a   1.000
_cell.length_b   1.000
_cell.length_c   1.000
_cell.angle_alpha   90.00
_cell.angle_beta   90.00
_cell.angle_gamma   90.00
#
_symmetry.space_group_name_H-M   'P 1'
#
loop_
_entity.id
_entity.type
_entity.pdbx_description
1 polymer ?
#
loop_
_entity_poly.entity_id
_entity_poly.type
_entity_poly.pdbx_seq_one_letter_code
_entity_poly.pdbx_strand_id
1 'polypeptide(L)'
;MNIVVFSGGTATNSLTPCFTEVSVARGFDLAYILPISDNGGSTSEILRVVGGPAIGDIRSRIVRLMRDPQLVELFAHRLPDDKVKAKMEWNEIVEGTHYLWNGGISPEVKEMCRAFFIHIQSELLKKNRSSNPFQFEKASLGNLFLTGARLFMGSLDASIELMMRIGRCSSKVHVIPCINTNHTHHISALLDNGDIITGQSQISHPSKSLATTLDTPTHTRNLSKTKDQFIHLLELDDDLMDSSTASIEDTPSKSQSEQSLEVPEEVEYANPLYILPELKHSQLHYDKVDDNEMLPSTVKKILYINPYGEEIKPNANSRAIAKVKKADMIVYSIGSLMTSLLPIIILGNLAEVIMESQETRKVLLINNKYDRETFGLDGNHYVKVIVRSMVEAARCYKKSKGMMVNSMKHVSWNHFITDIVYLKEGEIKIDEDRMLAHGIHCHTIDSALMENDSLAEILNEIIAHNRNSSE
;
A
#
# COMPACT_ATOMS: atom_id res chain seq x y z
N MET A 1 -23.55 -12.10 -2.45
CA MET A 1 -22.89 -12.22 -1.13
C MET A 1 -22.07 -10.96 -0.86
N ASN A 2 -21.92 -10.57 0.40
CA ASN A 2 -21.06 -9.45 0.78
C ASN A 2 -19.59 -9.86 0.62
N ILE A 3 -18.86 -9.16 -0.26
CA ILE A 3 -17.46 -9.48 -0.57
C ILE A 3 -16.57 -8.33 -0.12
N VAL A 4 -15.48 -8.71 0.55
CA VAL A 4 -14.35 -7.82 0.83
C VAL A 4 -13.16 -8.27 -0.01
N VAL A 5 -12.59 -7.38 -0.80
CA VAL A 5 -11.42 -7.64 -1.64
C VAL A 5 -10.23 -6.86 -1.08
N PHE A 6 -9.20 -7.56 -0.64
CA PHE A 6 -7.89 -6.97 -0.37
C PHE A 6 -7.10 -6.98 -1.67
N SER A 7 -6.66 -5.82 -2.13
CA SER A 7 -5.95 -5.70 -3.40
C SER A 7 -5.00 -4.51 -3.40
N GLY A 8 -4.04 -4.51 -4.33
CA GLY A 8 -3.22 -3.33 -4.63
C GLY A 8 -3.66 -2.64 -5.91
N GLY A 9 -2.66 -2.23 -6.70
CA GLY A 9 -2.81 -1.48 -7.94
C GLY A 9 -3.55 -2.18 -9.08
N THR A 10 -2.95 -2.18 -10.27
CA THR A 10 -3.71 -2.41 -11.50
C THR A 10 -4.09 -3.86 -11.77
N ALA A 11 -3.39 -4.85 -11.20
CA ALA A 11 -3.64 -6.26 -11.48
C ALA A 11 -5.10 -6.67 -11.20
N THR A 12 -5.63 -6.28 -10.06
CA THR A 12 -7.03 -6.58 -9.69
C THR A 12 -8.06 -5.77 -10.52
N ASN A 13 -7.66 -4.82 -11.38
CA ASN A 13 -8.61 -4.10 -12.25
C ASN A 13 -9.25 -4.99 -13.32
N SER A 14 -8.57 -6.07 -13.74
CA SER A 14 -9.12 -7.03 -14.69
C SER A 14 -10.22 -7.91 -14.08
N LEU A 15 -10.21 -8.10 -12.74
CA LEU A 15 -11.13 -8.96 -12.00
C LEU A 15 -12.34 -8.21 -11.40
N THR A 16 -12.43 -6.88 -11.55
CA THR A 16 -13.58 -6.13 -11.03
C THR A 16 -14.94 -6.57 -11.59
N PRO A 17 -15.06 -6.97 -12.88
CA PRO A 17 -16.32 -7.47 -13.40
C PRO A 17 -16.82 -8.69 -12.62
N CYS A 18 -15.95 -9.69 -12.39
CA CYS A 18 -16.26 -10.88 -11.59
C CYS A 18 -16.82 -10.52 -10.20
N PHE A 19 -16.11 -9.70 -9.43
CA PHE A 19 -16.57 -9.33 -8.09
C PHE A 19 -17.89 -8.54 -8.11
N THR A 20 -18.10 -7.72 -9.15
CA THR A 20 -19.34 -6.97 -9.34
C THR A 20 -20.51 -7.91 -9.62
N GLU A 21 -20.31 -8.93 -10.45
CA GLU A 21 -21.32 -9.93 -10.77
C GLU A 21 -21.73 -10.76 -9.54
N VAL A 22 -20.73 -11.25 -8.80
CA VAL A 22 -20.97 -12.16 -7.67
C VAL A 22 -21.57 -11.44 -6.44
N SER A 23 -21.32 -10.13 -6.30
CA SER A 23 -21.85 -9.30 -5.20
C SER A 23 -22.91 -8.30 -5.64
N VAL A 24 -22.51 -7.25 -6.34
CA VAL A 24 -23.32 -6.05 -6.59
C VAL A 24 -24.53 -6.34 -7.47
N ALA A 25 -24.37 -7.16 -8.52
CA ALA A 25 -25.47 -7.55 -9.41
C ALA A 25 -26.58 -8.32 -8.67
N ARG A 26 -26.23 -8.92 -7.52
CA ARG A 26 -27.16 -9.64 -6.63
C ARG A 26 -27.64 -8.78 -5.45
N GLY A 27 -27.35 -7.47 -5.44
CA GLY A 27 -27.81 -6.51 -4.43
C GLY A 27 -26.97 -6.43 -3.15
N PHE A 28 -25.83 -7.12 -3.09
CA PHE A 28 -24.94 -7.15 -1.93
C PHE A 28 -23.86 -6.08 -1.98
N ASP A 29 -23.15 -5.89 -0.87
CA ASP A 29 -22.06 -4.92 -0.77
C ASP A 29 -20.74 -5.52 -1.28
N LEU A 30 -19.94 -4.68 -1.94
CA LEU A 30 -18.58 -4.99 -2.39
C LEU A 30 -17.62 -3.93 -1.86
N ALA A 31 -16.63 -4.32 -1.07
CA ALA A 31 -15.64 -3.41 -0.51
C ALA A 31 -14.23 -3.77 -0.98
N TYR A 32 -13.53 -2.81 -1.59
CA TYR A 32 -12.12 -2.91 -1.89
C TYR A 32 -11.32 -2.20 -0.79
N ILE A 33 -10.43 -2.93 -0.11
CA ILE A 33 -9.49 -2.35 0.84
C ILE A 33 -8.11 -2.32 0.19
N LEU A 34 -7.50 -1.14 0.17
CA LEU A 34 -6.30 -0.83 -0.61
C LEU A 34 -5.18 -0.29 0.28
N PRO A 35 -3.91 -0.57 -0.05
CA PRO A 35 -2.77 -0.03 0.69
C PRO A 35 -2.63 1.48 0.46
N ILE A 36 -1.87 2.13 1.36
CA ILE A 36 -1.54 3.57 1.30
C ILE A 36 -0.03 3.82 1.36
N SER A 37 0.77 2.87 0.88
CA SER A 37 2.24 2.88 0.98
C SER A 37 2.96 3.05 -0.36
N ASP A 38 2.25 3.11 -1.49
CA ASP A 38 2.84 3.31 -2.83
C ASP A 38 3.54 4.68 -2.93
N ASN A 39 4.86 4.67 -3.06
CA ASN A 39 5.66 5.89 -3.14
C ASN A 39 6.32 6.08 -4.52
N GLY A 40 5.71 5.54 -5.60
CA GLY A 40 6.20 5.66 -6.97
C GLY A 40 5.50 6.72 -7.82
N GLY A 41 6.15 7.16 -8.90
CA GLY A 41 5.59 7.98 -9.98
C GLY A 41 4.89 9.27 -9.52
N SER A 42 3.69 9.54 -10.07
CA SER A 42 2.90 10.73 -9.68
C SER A 42 2.59 10.80 -8.18
N THR A 43 2.51 9.66 -7.48
CA THR A 43 2.25 9.64 -6.05
C THR A 43 3.46 10.20 -5.29
N SER A 44 4.68 9.79 -5.66
CA SER A 44 5.92 10.24 -4.99
C SER A 44 6.07 11.75 -4.98
N GLU A 45 5.73 12.39 -6.10
CA GLU A 45 5.87 13.83 -6.28
C GLU A 45 4.86 14.63 -5.44
N ILE A 46 3.63 14.11 -5.30
CA ILE A 46 2.63 14.67 -4.37
C ILE A 46 3.10 14.50 -2.93
N LEU A 47 3.58 13.31 -2.55
CA LEU A 47 4.09 13.05 -1.20
C LEU A 47 5.25 13.99 -0.84
N ARG A 48 6.16 14.23 -1.78
CA ARG A 48 7.33 15.10 -1.58
C ARG A 48 6.95 16.55 -1.29
N VAL A 49 6.02 17.11 -2.04
CA VAL A 49 5.67 18.55 -1.94
C VAL A 49 4.54 18.79 -0.94
N VAL A 50 3.48 17.99 -1.03
CA VAL A 50 2.23 18.19 -0.30
C VAL A 50 2.19 17.33 0.96
N GLY A 51 2.76 16.12 0.92
CA GLY A 51 2.64 15.11 1.96
C GLY A 51 1.28 14.41 1.95
N GLY A 52 1.09 13.54 2.94
CA GLY A 52 -0.14 12.80 3.15
C GLY A 52 -0.06 11.33 2.74
N PRO A 53 -1.18 10.62 2.66
CA PRO A 53 -1.19 9.19 2.32
C PRO A 53 -0.91 8.99 0.82
N ALA A 54 -0.33 7.84 0.46
CA ALA A 54 -0.29 7.43 -0.94
C ALA A 54 -1.70 7.08 -1.43
N ILE A 55 -2.08 7.61 -2.59
CA ILE A 55 -3.44 7.50 -3.14
C ILE A 55 -3.49 6.84 -4.52
N GLY A 56 -2.36 6.42 -5.08
CA GLY A 56 -2.25 5.91 -6.45
C GLY A 56 -3.17 4.71 -6.74
N ASP A 57 -3.13 3.71 -5.86
CA ASP A 57 -3.95 2.50 -5.94
C ASP A 57 -5.44 2.80 -5.73
N ILE A 58 -5.74 3.66 -4.74
CA ILE A 58 -7.10 4.14 -4.45
C ILE A 58 -7.70 4.83 -5.68
N ARG A 59 -6.98 5.79 -6.26
CA ARG A 59 -7.39 6.45 -7.50
C ARG A 59 -7.62 5.42 -8.60
N SER A 60 -6.68 4.51 -8.83
CA SER A 60 -6.80 3.52 -9.91
C SER A 60 -8.05 2.67 -9.77
N ARG A 61 -8.37 2.24 -8.54
CA ARG A 61 -9.58 1.47 -8.25
C ARG A 61 -10.83 2.28 -8.50
N ILE A 62 -10.89 3.53 -8.01
CA ILE A 62 -12.08 4.38 -8.19
C ILE A 62 -12.33 4.60 -9.69
N VAL A 63 -11.31 5.00 -10.45
CA VAL A 63 -11.41 5.22 -11.90
C VAL A 63 -11.93 3.97 -12.62
N ARG A 64 -11.47 2.77 -12.24
CA ARG A 64 -11.95 1.52 -12.82
C ARG A 64 -13.43 1.24 -12.54
N LEU A 65 -13.97 1.74 -11.43
CA LEU A 65 -15.34 1.53 -10.97
C LEU A 65 -16.31 2.63 -11.44
N MET A 66 -15.80 3.72 -12.01
CA MET A 66 -16.63 4.80 -12.53
C MET A 66 -17.49 4.32 -13.70
N ARG A 67 -18.68 4.91 -13.82
CA ARG A 67 -19.65 4.59 -14.88
C ARG A 67 -19.73 5.65 -15.97
N ASP A 68 -19.10 6.80 -15.75
CA ASP A 68 -19.08 7.92 -16.69
C ASP A 68 -17.75 7.89 -17.48
N PRO A 69 -17.78 7.56 -18.79
CA PRO A 69 -16.57 7.41 -19.60
C PRO A 69 -15.72 8.68 -19.69
N GLN A 70 -16.35 9.86 -19.71
CA GLN A 70 -15.65 11.15 -19.77
C GLN A 70 -14.88 11.43 -18.48
N LEU A 71 -15.48 11.11 -17.33
CA LEU A 71 -14.79 11.23 -16.05
C LEU A 71 -13.69 10.16 -15.89
N VAL A 72 -13.90 8.96 -16.44
CA VAL A 72 -12.83 7.96 -16.53
C VAL A 72 -11.64 8.52 -17.30
N GLU A 73 -11.88 9.11 -18.48
CA GLU A 73 -10.83 9.73 -19.30
C GLU A 73 -10.10 10.84 -18.52
N LEU A 74 -10.84 11.78 -17.93
CA LEU A 74 -10.28 12.88 -17.15
C LEU A 74 -9.41 12.41 -15.97
N PHE A 75 -9.90 11.46 -15.16
CA PHE A 75 -9.20 11.04 -13.95
C PHE A 75 -8.14 9.96 -14.18
N ALA A 76 -8.22 9.22 -15.30
CA ALA A 76 -7.15 8.34 -15.77
C ALA A 76 -5.99 9.14 -16.38
N HIS A 77 -6.27 10.34 -16.89
CA HIS A 77 -5.31 11.17 -17.62
C HIS A 77 -4.04 11.46 -16.84
N ARG A 78 -2.92 11.38 -17.55
CA ARG A 78 -1.59 11.73 -17.05
C ARG A 78 -1.00 12.82 -17.94
N LEU A 79 -0.42 13.83 -17.30
CA LEU A 79 0.25 14.90 -18.00
C LEU A 79 1.49 14.37 -18.77
N PRO A 80 1.90 15.05 -19.85
CA PRO A 80 3.06 14.69 -20.66
C PRO A 80 4.35 14.47 -19.84
N ASP A 81 5.24 13.64 -20.37
CA ASP A 81 6.63 13.50 -19.88
C ASP A 81 7.52 14.63 -20.42
N ASP A 82 7.07 15.87 -20.25
CA ASP A 82 7.79 17.08 -20.65
C ASP A 82 7.38 18.22 -19.71
N LYS A 83 8.37 18.82 -19.05
CA LYS A 83 8.16 19.84 -18.02
C LYS A 83 7.28 21.01 -18.48
N VAL A 84 7.54 21.51 -19.67
CA VAL A 84 6.87 22.72 -20.18
C VAL A 84 5.46 22.36 -20.64
N LYS A 85 5.32 21.29 -21.42
CA LYS A 85 4.01 20.83 -21.90
C LYS A 85 3.11 20.41 -20.75
N ALA A 86 3.62 19.66 -19.78
CA ALA A 86 2.87 19.26 -18.60
C ALA A 86 2.37 20.46 -17.80
N LYS A 87 3.20 21.50 -17.64
CA LYS A 87 2.79 22.71 -16.94
C LYS A 87 1.72 23.49 -17.72
N MET A 88 1.89 23.63 -19.04
CA MET A 88 0.89 24.28 -19.89
C MET A 88 -0.45 23.55 -19.83
N GLU A 89 -0.43 22.24 -20.03
CA GLU A 89 -1.62 21.39 -20.02
C GLU A 89 -2.32 21.39 -18.65
N TRP A 90 -1.56 21.35 -17.55
CA TRP A 90 -2.12 21.53 -16.21
C TRP A 90 -2.85 22.87 -16.05
N ASN A 91 -2.27 23.96 -16.56
CA ASN A 91 -2.92 25.27 -16.50
C ASN A 91 -4.23 25.27 -17.30
N GLU A 92 -4.26 24.67 -18.49
CA GLU A 92 -5.49 24.53 -19.29
C GLU A 92 -6.57 23.69 -18.58
N ILE A 93 -6.17 22.65 -17.83
CA ILE A 93 -7.07 21.87 -16.99
C ILE A 93 -7.69 22.75 -15.90
N VAL A 94 -6.88 23.51 -15.17
CA VAL A 94 -7.32 24.41 -14.08
C VAL A 94 -8.21 25.53 -14.62
N GLU A 95 -7.82 26.15 -15.73
CA GLU A 95 -8.57 27.22 -16.42
C GLU A 95 -9.88 26.70 -17.05
N GLY A 96 -9.99 25.39 -17.28
CA GLY A 96 -11.19 24.78 -17.84
C GLY A 96 -11.26 24.86 -19.37
N THR A 97 -10.14 25.12 -20.04
CA THR A 97 -10.00 25.31 -21.50
C THR A 97 -9.55 24.04 -22.23
N HIS A 98 -8.97 23.08 -21.50
CA HIS A 98 -8.48 21.82 -22.07
C HIS A 98 -9.60 20.97 -22.71
N TYR A 99 -9.26 20.21 -23.76
CA TYR A 99 -10.22 19.42 -24.55
C TYR A 99 -10.96 18.35 -23.74
N LEU A 100 -10.35 17.83 -22.67
CA LEU A 100 -10.98 16.86 -21.76
C LEU A 100 -12.29 17.38 -21.13
N TRP A 101 -12.44 18.71 -21.02
CA TRP A 101 -13.68 19.31 -20.54
C TRP A 101 -14.79 19.35 -21.59
N ASN A 102 -14.45 19.19 -22.88
CA ASN A 102 -15.39 19.26 -23.99
C ASN A 102 -16.05 17.89 -24.29
N GLY A 103 -15.63 16.82 -23.61
CA GLY A 103 -16.05 15.44 -23.86
C GLY A 103 -17.51 15.10 -23.49
N GLY A 104 -18.29 16.04 -22.96
CA GLY A 104 -19.68 15.83 -22.51
C GLY A 104 -19.86 15.79 -20.99
N ILE A 105 -18.87 16.23 -20.22
CA ILE A 105 -19.01 16.46 -18.78
C ILE A 105 -19.98 17.64 -18.57
N SER A 106 -21.04 17.44 -17.79
CA SER A 106 -22.01 18.50 -17.49
C SER A 106 -21.33 19.69 -16.80
N PRO A 107 -21.76 20.94 -17.07
CA PRO A 107 -21.13 22.14 -16.49
C PRO A 107 -21.01 22.11 -14.96
N GLU A 108 -22.00 21.56 -14.26
CA GLU A 108 -22.03 21.49 -12.79
C GLU A 108 -20.93 20.56 -12.25
N VAL A 109 -20.75 19.40 -12.90
CA VAL A 109 -19.69 18.44 -12.56
C VAL A 109 -18.32 19.00 -12.92
N LYS A 110 -18.20 19.69 -14.07
CA LYS A 110 -16.96 20.38 -14.46
C LYS A 110 -16.53 21.37 -13.38
N GLU A 111 -17.43 22.28 -12.96
CA GLU A 111 -17.10 23.28 -11.95
C GLU A 111 -16.81 22.66 -10.58
N MET A 112 -17.51 21.57 -10.23
CA MET A 112 -17.20 20.79 -9.02
C MET A 112 -15.78 20.21 -9.08
N CYS A 113 -15.40 19.59 -10.21
CA CYS A 113 -14.05 19.06 -10.38
C CYS A 113 -12.98 20.15 -10.36
N ARG A 114 -13.23 21.25 -11.08
CA ARG A 114 -12.32 22.40 -11.18
C ARG A 114 -12.08 23.07 -9.83
N ALA A 115 -13.07 23.15 -8.94
CA ALA A 115 -12.88 23.69 -7.61
C ALA A 115 -11.72 23.01 -6.85
N PHE A 116 -11.61 21.68 -6.95
CA PHE A 116 -10.53 20.94 -6.31
C PHE A 116 -9.19 21.03 -7.06
N PHE A 117 -9.21 21.16 -8.40
CA PHE A 117 -8.01 21.44 -9.18
C PHE A 117 -7.43 22.83 -8.88
N ILE A 118 -8.29 23.84 -8.73
CA ILE A 118 -7.89 25.19 -8.30
C ILE A 118 -7.34 25.14 -6.87
N HIS A 119 -8.00 24.39 -5.97
CA HIS A 119 -7.54 24.27 -4.59
C HIS A 119 -6.15 23.63 -4.51
N ILE A 120 -5.91 22.50 -5.17
CA ILE A 120 -4.56 21.88 -5.17
C ILE A 120 -3.54 22.80 -5.85
N GLN A 121 -3.89 23.50 -6.92
CA GLN A 121 -3.01 24.50 -7.53
C GLN A 121 -2.61 25.61 -6.54
N SER A 122 -3.57 26.11 -5.73
CA SER A 122 -3.28 27.08 -4.67
C SER A 122 -2.33 26.52 -3.61
N GLU A 123 -2.56 25.29 -3.16
CA GLU A 123 -1.71 24.62 -2.18
C GLU A 123 -0.28 24.38 -2.71
N LEU A 124 -0.15 23.98 -3.98
CA LEU A 124 1.15 23.85 -4.64
C LEU A 124 1.88 25.19 -4.74
N LEU A 125 1.19 26.29 -5.04
CA LEU A 125 1.78 27.62 -5.08
C LEU A 125 2.24 28.11 -3.70
N LYS A 126 1.49 27.84 -2.63
CA LYS A 126 1.89 28.18 -1.25
C LYS A 126 3.16 27.44 -0.81
N LYS A 127 3.33 26.21 -1.29
CA LYS A 127 4.48 25.34 -1.01
C LYS A 127 5.64 25.53 -2.00
N ASN A 128 5.47 26.38 -3.01
CA ASN A 128 6.46 26.62 -4.06
C ASN A 128 7.59 27.51 -3.52
N ARG A 129 8.60 26.90 -2.89
CA ARG A 129 9.87 27.56 -2.56
C ARG A 129 10.83 27.44 -3.76
N SER A 130 11.62 28.47 -4.01
CA SER A 130 12.50 28.61 -5.19
C SER A 130 13.48 27.45 -5.41
N SER A 131 13.79 26.68 -4.35
CA SER A 131 14.76 25.59 -4.40
C SER A 131 14.19 24.23 -4.83
N ASN A 132 12.87 24.01 -4.84
CA ASN A 132 12.32 22.68 -5.19
C ASN A 132 10.83 22.66 -5.61
N PRO A 133 10.47 23.22 -6.78
CA PRO A 133 9.09 23.30 -7.26
C PRO A 133 8.45 21.92 -7.50
N PHE A 134 7.12 21.88 -7.52
CA PHE A 134 6.36 20.71 -7.97
C PHE A 134 6.60 20.46 -9.47
N GLN A 135 6.86 19.20 -9.80
CA GLN A 135 7.07 18.70 -11.15
C GLN A 135 5.77 18.10 -11.66
N PHE A 136 5.28 18.61 -12.80
CA PHE A 136 3.98 18.22 -13.35
C PHE A 136 4.09 17.04 -14.33
N GLU A 137 5.30 16.67 -14.73
CA GLU A 137 5.61 15.57 -15.62
C GLU A 137 4.95 14.27 -15.13
N LYS A 138 4.21 13.57 -16.00
CA LYS A 138 3.49 12.31 -15.66
C LYS A 138 2.47 12.42 -14.51
N ALA A 139 2.18 13.62 -14.01
CA ALA A 139 1.27 13.80 -12.90
C ALA A 139 -0.13 13.31 -13.30
N SER A 140 -0.77 12.57 -12.39
CA SER A 140 -2.10 12.01 -12.59
C SER A 140 -3.15 13.04 -12.17
N LEU A 141 -4.05 13.42 -13.07
CA LEU A 141 -5.14 14.34 -12.74
C LEU A 141 -6.03 13.77 -11.63
N GLY A 142 -6.32 12.46 -11.65
CA GLY A 142 -7.05 11.81 -10.56
C GLY A 142 -6.34 11.89 -9.20
N ASN A 143 -5.00 11.84 -9.17
CA ASN A 143 -4.26 11.99 -7.91
C ASN A 143 -4.31 13.43 -7.41
N LEU A 144 -4.14 14.41 -8.31
CA LEU A 144 -4.23 15.84 -7.98
C LEU A 144 -5.64 16.19 -7.48
N PHE A 145 -6.68 15.65 -8.11
CA PHE A 145 -8.06 15.81 -7.67
C PHE A 145 -8.28 15.26 -6.25
N LEU A 146 -7.94 13.99 -6.00
CA LEU A 146 -8.11 13.36 -4.69
C LEU A 146 -7.33 14.07 -3.59
N THR A 147 -6.13 14.55 -3.93
CA THR A 147 -5.30 15.33 -3.00
C THR A 147 -5.94 16.68 -2.70
N GLY A 148 -6.39 17.40 -3.72
CA GLY A 148 -7.13 18.67 -3.56
C GLY A 148 -8.38 18.50 -2.71
N ALA A 149 -9.19 17.48 -2.99
CA ALA A 149 -10.38 17.16 -2.20
C ALA A 149 -10.04 16.79 -0.75
N ARG A 150 -9.00 15.98 -0.52
CA ARG A 150 -8.54 15.61 0.82
C ARG A 150 -8.11 16.84 1.63
N LEU A 151 -7.30 17.72 1.04
CA LEU A 151 -6.83 18.94 1.72
C LEU A 151 -7.98 19.86 2.06
N PHE A 152 -8.92 20.04 1.13
CA PHE A 152 -10.10 20.87 1.33
C PHE A 152 -11.01 20.32 2.44
N MET A 153 -11.26 19.02 2.45
CA MET A 153 -12.18 18.37 3.40
C MET A 153 -11.51 17.95 4.72
N GLY A 154 -10.19 17.94 4.80
CA GLY A 154 -9.41 17.43 5.93
C GLY A 154 -9.53 15.91 6.16
N SER A 155 -10.05 15.14 5.18
CA SER A 155 -10.35 13.71 5.34
C SER A 155 -10.15 12.93 4.05
N LEU A 156 -9.33 11.86 4.11
CA LEU A 156 -9.12 10.94 2.99
C LEU A 156 -10.39 10.13 2.67
N ASP A 157 -11.07 9.61 3.69
CA ASP A 157 -12.31 8.84 3.49
C ASP A 157 -13.39 9.68 2.78
N ALA A 158 -13.49 10.97 3.13
CA ALA A 158 -14.46 11.86 2.53
C ALA A 158 -14.10 12.24 1.08
N SER A 159 -12.80 12.41 0.76
CA SER A 159 -12.38 12.69 -0.61
C SER A 159 -12.56 11.49 -1.54
N ILE A 160 -12.34 10.27 -1.03
CA ILE A 160 -12.63 9.02 -1.75
C ILE A 160 -14.12 8.93 -2.07
N GLU A 161 -14.97 9.14 -1.06
CA GLU A 161 -16.43 9.09 -1.23
C GLU A 161 -16.89 10.13 -2.26
N LEU A 162 -16.37 11.36 -2.17
CA LEU A 162 -16.68 12.42 -3.14
C LEU A 162 -16.32 12.01 -4.57
N MET A 163 -15.10 11.51 -4.80
CA MET A 163 -14.67 11.07 -6.13
C MET A 163 -15.54 9.92 -6.65
N MET A 164 -15.93 8.97 -5.80
CA MET A 164 -16.84 7.89 -6.16
C MET A 164 -18.22 8.40 -6.58
N ARG A 165 -18.77 9.42 -5.89
CA ARG A 165 -20.08 10.00 -6.24
C ARG A 165 -20.02 10.81 -7.53
N ILE A 166 -18.97 11.59 -7.73
CA ILE A 166 -18.71 12.30 -8.99
C ILE A 166 -18.61 11.29 -10.14
N GLY A 167 -17.84 10.21 -9.96
CA GLY A 167 -17.67 9.13 -10.94
C GLY A 167 -18.89 8.23 -11.15
N ARG A 168 -20.03 8.53 -10.48
CA ARG A 168 -21.28 7.77 -10.54
C ARG A 168 -21.12 6.28 -10.22
N CYS A 169 -20.21 5.97 -9.30
CA CYS A 169 -20.02 4.61 -8.82
C CYS A 169 -21.29 4.09 -8.11
N SER A 170 -21.48 2.78 -8.11
CA SER A 170 -22.58 2.14 -7.37
C SER A 170 -22.49 2.44 -5.87
N SER A 171 -23.61 2.75 -5.22
CA SER A 171 -23.69 2.95 -3.76
C SER A 171 -23.38 1.70 -2.94
N LYS A 172 -23.41 0.52 -3.59
CA LYS A 172 -23.06 -0.79 -3.04
C LYS A 172 -21.57 -1.11 -3.10
N VAL A 173 -20.80 -0.32 -3.85
CA VAL A 173 -19.35 -0.48 -3.96
C VAL A 173 -18.68 0.52 -3.04
N HIS A 174 -17.64 0.07 -2.33
CA HIS A 174 -16.86 0.89 -1.43
C HIS A 174 -15.39 0.74 -1.74
N VAL A 175 -14.66 1.86 -1.75
CA VAL A 175 -13.20 1.88 -1.76
C VAL A 175 -12.75 2.43 -0.40
N ILE A 176 -11.92 1.67 0.30
CA ILE A 176 -11.53 1.97 1.69
C ILE A 176 -10.00 1.90 1.78
N PRO A 177 -9.32 2.96 2.27
CA PRO A 177 -7.90 2.88 2.56
C PRO A 177 -7.68 1.95 3.76
N CYS A 178 -6.65 1.10 3.72
CA CYS A 178 -6.38 0.15 4.80
C CYS A 178 -6.11 0.84 6.13
N ILE A 179 -5.54 2.05 6.11
CA ILE A 179 -5.33 2.93 7.27
C ILE A 179 -6.02 4.27 6.99
N ASN A 180 -6.79 4.77 7.95
CA ASN A 180 -7.34 6.13 7.87
C ASN A 180 -6.33 7.14 8.44
N THR A 181 -5.68 7.91 7.57
CA THR A 181 -4.63 8.86 7.96
C THR A 181 -4.54 10.00 6.97
N ASN A 182 -4.12 11.17 7.47
CA ASN A 182 -3.71 12.31 6.66
C ASN A 182 -2.19 12.45 6.55
N HIS A 183 -1.44 11.49 7.11
CA HIS A 183 0.02 11.44 7.14
C HIS A 183 0.56 10.31 6.27
N THR A 184 1.77 10.52 5.74
CA THR A 184 2.51 9.53 4.98
C THR A 184 2.90 8.35 5.86
N HIS A 185 2.66 7.14 5.38
CA HIS A 185 3.15 5.91 5.99
C HIS A 185 4.03 5.20 4.97
N HIS A 186 5.20 4.76 5.41
CA HIS A 186 6.15 4.06 4.56
C HIS A 186 6.25 2.60 4.99
N ILE A 187 6.69 1.75 4.08
CA ILE A 187 6.98 0.35 4.38
C ILE A 187 8.46 0.04 4.15
N SER A 188 8.98 -0.91 4.91
CA SER A 188 10.31 -1.49 4.73
C SER A 188 10.23 -3.01 4.72
N ALA A 189 11.12 -3.64 3.97
CA ALA A 189 11.31 -5.08 3.92
C ALA A 189 12.59 -5.46 4.66
N LEU A 190 12.47 -6.32 5.66
CA LEU A 190 13.59 -7.05 6.25
C LEU A 190 13.77 -8.35 5.46
N LEU A 191 14.98 -8.60 4.97
CA LEU A 191 15.32 -9.81 4.23
C LEU A 191 15.89 -10.88 5.15
N ASP A 192 15.93 -12.14 4.69
CA ASP A 192 16.43 -13.27 5.49
C ASP A 192 17.94 -13.17 5.80
N ASN A 193 18.71 -12.51 4.94
CA ASN A 193 20.13 -12.21 5.16
C ASN A 193 20.37 -11.05 6.16
N GLY A 194 19.31 -10.38 6.63
CA GLY A 194 19.38 -9.27 7.59
C GLY A 194 19.39 -7.87 6.96
N ASP A 195 19.42 -7.77 5.63
CA ASP A 195 19.34 -6.47 4.93
C ASP A 195 17.95 -5.84 5.06
N ILE A 196 17.90 -4.51 5.02
CA ILE A 196 16.65 -3.73 5.07
C ILE A 196 16.53 -2.88 3.81
N ILE A 197 15.41 -3.02 3.11
CA ILE A 197 15.06 -2.18 1.96
C ILE A 197 13.88 -1.30 2.35
N THR A 198 14.07 0.03 2.26
CA THR A 198 13.07 1.01 2.69
C THR A 198 12.40 1.69 1.49
N GLY A 199 11.07 1.78 1.53
CA GLY A 199 10.24 2.36 0.49
C GLY A 199 9.64 1.30 -0.44
N GLN A 200 8.33 1.42 -0.69
CA GLN A 200 7.57 0.45 -1.48
C GLN A 200 8.15 0.26 -2.90
N SER A 201 8.46 1.35 -3.59
CA SER A 201 9.05 1.30 -4.93
C SER A 201 10.46 0.72 -4.92
N GLN A 202 11.27 0.92 -3.87
CA GLN A 202 12.60 0.30 -3.78
C GLN A 202 12.52 -1.23 -3.61
N ILE A 203 11.47 -1.71 -2.94
CA ILE A 203 11.20 -3.15 -2.79
C ILE A 203 10.76 -3.75 -4.13
N SER A 204 9.84 -3.08 -4.84
CA SER A 204 9.17 -3.65 -6.02
C SER A 204 9.80 -3.30 -7.36
N HIS A 205 10.17 -2.03 -7.58
CA HIS A 205 10.68 -1.47 -8.83
C HIS A 205 11.63 -0.27 -8.56
N PRO A 206 12.91 -0.51 -8.23
CA PRO A 206 13.83 0.54 -7.82
C PRO A 206 14.17 1.44 -9.01
N SER A 207 14.12 2.76 -8.83
CA SER A 207 14.55 3.71 -9.86
C SER A 207 16.07 3.67 -10.06
N LYS A 208 16.55 3.74 -11.31
CA LYS A 208 17.99 3.88 -11.63
C LYS A 208 18.52 5.27 -11.24
N SER A 209 18.97 5.43 -10.00
CA SER A 209 19.74 6.61 -9.52
C SER A 209 20.40 6.25 -8.18
N LEU A 210 21.72 6.22 -7.93
CA LEU A 210 22.94 6.49 -8.70
C LEU A 210 23.95 5.35 -8.45
N ALA A 211 24.52 4.75 -9.50
CA ALA A 211 25.74 3.95 -9.43
C ALA A 211 26.99 4.72 -9.90
N THR A 212 26.91 6.05 -10.01
CA THR A 212 27.97 6.87 -10.61
C THR A 212 28.19 8.12 -9.79
N THR A 213 29.05 8.01 -8.76
CA THR A 213 30.08 8.99 -8.35
C THR A 213 30.70 8.52 -7.02
N LEU A 214 31.58 7.53 -7.05
CA LEU A 214 32.56 7.27 -5.98
C LEU A 214 33.81 6.62 -6.58
N ASP A 215 34.48 7.33 -7.50
CA ASP A 215 35.88 7.09 -7.82
C ASP A 215 36.74 8.16 -7.15
N THR A 216 37.19 7.91 -5.90
CA THR A 216 38.53 8.21 -5.31
C THR A 216 38.53 8.13 -3.75
N PRO A 217 39.68 7.92 -3.08
CA PRO A 217 39.97 6.65 -2.40
C PRO A 217 39.76 6.66 -0.88
N THR A 218 39.59 5.44 -0.34
CA THR A 218 39.92 4.98 1.01
C THR A 218 39.97 6.04 2.12
N HIS A 219 38.82 6.27 2.76
CA HIS A 219 38.79 6.50 4.20
C HIS A 219 37.62 5.71 4.81
N THR A 220 37.97 4.59 5.43
CA THR A 220 37.15 3.87 6.40
C THR A 220 36.62 4.84 7.47
N ARG A 221 35.34 5.23 7.36
CA ARG A 221 34.58 5.86 8.43
C ARG A 221 33.26 5.11 8.66
N ASN A 222 33.33 4.20 9.62
CA ASN A 222 32.29 3.75 10.55
C ASN A 222 30.84 3.68 10.02
N LEU A 223 30.51 2.56 9.39
CA LEU A 223 29.15 2.00 9.27
C LEU A 223 28.63 1.37 10.59
N SER A 224 29.18 1.74 11.75
CA SER A 224 28.78 1.13 13.03
C SER A 224 27.52 1.76 13.65
N LYS A 225 27.16 3.00 13.29
CA LYS A 225 26.06 3.73 13.98
C LYS A 225 24.66 3.33 13.53
N THR A 226 24.48 2.73 12.35
CA THR A 226 23.16 2.25 11.89
C THR A 226 22.83 0.85 12.39
N LYS A 227 23.84 0.07 12.85
CA LYS A 227 23.61 -1.21 13.53
C LYS A 227 23.03 -1.02 14.93
N ASP A 228 23.51 -0.03 15.67
CA ASP A 228 23.17 0.16 17.08
C ASP A 228 21.71 0.61 17.30
N GLN A 229 21.05 1.24 16.31
CA GLN A 229 19.61 1.55 16.39
C GLN A 229 18.70 0.36 16.08
N PHE A 230 19.21 -0.67 15.40
CA PHE A 230 18.44 -1.87 15.04
C PHE A 230 18.68 -3.06 16.00
N ILE A 231 19.75 -3.06 16.80
CA ILE A 231 20.03 -4.15 17.77
C ILE A 231 18.97 -4.23 18.88
N HIS A 232 18.23 -3.16 19.16
CA HIS A 232 17.14 -3.20 20.15
C HIS A 232 15.93 -4.07 19.72
N LEU A 233 15.90 -4.57 18.48
CA LEU A 233 14.85 -5.48 17.98
C LEU A 233 15.13 -6.98 18.27
N LEU A 234 16.31 -7.34 18.77
CA LEU A 234 16.72 -8.76 18.91
C LEU A 234 16.97 -9.24 20.36
N GLU A 235 16.88 -8.38 21.37
CA GLU A 235 17.23 -8.73 22.76
C GLU A 235 16.09 -8.48 23.77
N LEU A 236 14.89 -8.98 23.50
CA LEU A 236 13.82 -9.06 24.50
C LEU A 236 13.21 -10.47 24.53
N ASP A 237 14.04 -11.43 24.91
CA ASP A 237 13.65 -12.72 25.50
C ASP A 237 14.85 -13.23 26.34
N ASP A 238 14.98 -12.74 27.58
CA ASP A 238 15.46 -13.51 28.73
C ASP A 238 15.28 -12.71 30.04
N ASP A 239 14.76 -13.38 31.07
CA ASP A 239 14.36 -12.84 32.36
C ASP A 239 15.54 -12.56 33.33
N LEU A 240 15.25 -11.72 34.34
CA LEU A 240 15.80 -11.61 35.72
C LEU A 240 16.78 -10.46 36.06
N MET A 241 16.30 -9.61 36.99
CA MET A 241 16.95 -9.05 38.19
C MET A 241 18.40 -8.52 38.11
N ASP A 242 18.63 -7.23 38.35
CA ASP A 242 19.00 -6.67 39.68
C ASP A 242 19.25 -5.15 39.60
N SER A 243 19.04 -4.53 40.74
CA SER A 243 19.25 -3.13 41.13
C SER A 243 20.71 -2.66 41.05
N SER A 244 20.93 -1.38 40.71
CA SER A 244 21.67 -0.40 41.53
C SER A 244 22.09 0.87 40.76
N THR A 245 22.11 1.95 41.53
CA THR A 245 22.40 3.37 41.26
C THR A 245 23.91 3.70 41.14
N ALA A 246 24.28 4.67 40.30
CA ALA A 246 25.41 5.64 40.48
C ALA A 246 25.55 6.49 39.19
N SER A 247 25.18 7.78 39.17
CA SER A 247 25.88 9.00 39.64
C SER A 247 26.88 9.61 38.64
N ILE A 248 26.66 10.91 38.44
CA ILE A 248 27.31 11.91 37.57
C ILE A 248 28.76 12.19 37.98
N GLU A 249 29.67 12.40 37.02
CA GLU A 249 30.84 13.28 37.19
C GLU A 249 31.13 14.11 35.93
N ASP A 250 31.37 15.39 36.18
CA ASP A 250 31.58 16.51 35.27
C ASP A 250 33.07 16.83 35.02
N THR A 251 33.30 17.65 33.98
CA THR A 251 34.38 18.66 33.77
C THR A 251 35.75 18.24 33.18
N PRO A 252 36.55 19.17 32.58
CA PRO A 252 36.19 20.28 31.68
C PRO A 252 37.16 20.57 30.49
N SER A 253 36.65 21.37 29.54
CA SER A 253 37.28 22.44 28.74
C SER A 253 38.49 22.18 27.83
N LYS A 254 38.33 22.52 26.55
CA LYS A 254 39.28 23.38 25.80
C LYS A 254 38.56 24.10 24.63
N SER A 255 38.69 25.41 24.63
CA SER A 255 38.21 26.38 23.65
C SER A 255 39.01 26.32 22.35
N GLN A 256 38.34 26.53 21.21
CA GLN A 256 38.87 27.37 20.12
C GLN A 256 37.82 27.66 19.01
N SER A 257 37.80 28.94 18.64
CA SER A 257 37.34 29.58 17.41
C SER A 257 35.86 29.55 17.02
N GLU A 258 35.22 30.70 17.24
CA GLU A 258 34.03 31.18 16.53
C GLU A 258 34.27 31.16 15.01
N GLN A 259 33.60 30.24 14.31
CA GLN A 259 33.25 30.41 12.91
C GLN A 259 31.73 30.56 12.86
N SER A 260 31.28 31.69 12.32
CA SER A 260 29.89 31.98 12.01
C SER A 260 29.30 30.85 11.17
N LEU A 261 28.57 29.95 11.82
CA LEU A 261 27.72 28.97 11.18
C LEU A 261 26.58 29.74 10.52
N GLU A 262 26.61 29.85 9.20
CA GLU A 262 25.41 30.12 8.43
C GLU A 262 24.38 29.07 8.82
N VAL A 263 23.33 29.50 9.53
CA VAL A 263 22.18 28.66 9.85
C VAL A 263 21.57 28.25 8.51
N PRO A 264 21.57 26.96 8.13
CA PRO A 264 20.88 26.55 6.92
C PRO A 264 19.39 26.88 7.09
N GLU A 265 18.83 27.64 6.14
CA GLU A 265 17.42 28.02 6.11
C GLU A 265 16.52 26.85 6.52
N GLU A 266 15.62 27.10 7.48
CA GLU A 266 14.69 26.10 8.00
C GLU A 266 13.84 25.50 6.88
N VAL A 267 14.14 24.24 6.57
CA VAL A 267 13.46 23.51 5.51
C VAL A 267 12.18 22.90 6.05
N GLU A 268 11.14 23.71 6.10
CA GLU A 268 9.78 23.31 6.45
C GLU A 268 9.15 22.55 5.27
N TYR A 269 9.58 21.30 5.09
CA TYR A 269 8.95 20.36 4.17
C TYR A 269 7.60 19.89 4.76
N ALA A 270 6.77 19.21 3.94
CA ALA A 270 5.69 18.39 4.48
C ALA A 270 6.21 17.18 5.30
N ASN A 271 7.52 16.96 5.28
CA ASN A 271 8.23 15.98 6.08
C ASN A 271 8.79 16.63 7.36
N PRO A 272 8.89 15.88 8.47
CA PRO A 272 9.58 16.34 9.66
C PRO A 272 11.03 16.79 9.37
N LEU A 273 11.63 17.55 10.29
CA LEU A 273 13.01 18.09 10.22
C LEU A 273 14.06 17.07 9.74
N TYR A 274 13.81 15.78 10.00
CA TYR A 274 14.55 14.67 9.45
C TYR A 274 13.61 13.61 8.84
N ILE A 275 13.99 13.08 7.68
CA ILE A 275 13.40 11.91 7.03
C ILE A 275 14.54 11.10 6.40
N LEU A 276 14.42 9.78 6.35
CA LEU A 276 15.40 8.89 5.72
C LEU A 276 15.73 9.34 4.27
N PRO A 277 17.01 9.41 3.87
CA PRO A 277 17.41 9.84 2.53
C PRO A 277 16.71 9.07 1.40
N GLU A 278 16.51 7.77 1.58
CA GLU A 278 15.88 6.86 0.62
C GLU A 278 14.40 7.24 0.35
N LEU A 279 13.76 7.94 1.28
CA LEU A 279 12.38 8.41 1.18
C LEU A 279 12.26 9.86 0.66
N LYS A 280 13.37 10.60 0.56
CA LYS A 280 13.38 12.01 0.10
C LYS A 280 13.26 12.16 -1.41
N HIS A 281 13.78 11.19 -2.16
CA HIS A 281 13.89 11.30 -3.61
C HIS A 281 12.56 11.03 -4.30
N SER A 282 12.15 11.95 -5.17
CA SER A 282 10.99 11.73 -6.03
C SER A 282 11.31 10.58 -6.99
N GLN A 283 10.42 9.60 -7.07
CA GLN A 283 10.50 8.49 -8.01
C GLN A 283 9.59 8.74 -9.22
N LEU A 284 9.51 10.00 -9.66
CA LEU A 284 8.64 10.44 -10.74
C LEU A 284 8.98 9.75 -12.07
N HIS A 285 10.29 9.68 -12.36
CA HIS A 285 10.86 8.93 -13.47
C HIS A 285 11.40 7.61 -12.93
N TYR A 286 10.51 6.63 -12.75
CA TYR A 286 10.95 5.25 -12.58
C TYR A 286 10.92 4.57 -13.94
N ASP A 287 12.02 3.94 -14.29
CA ASP A 287 12.01 2.87 -15.28
C ASP A 287 11.65 1.60 -14.50
N LYS A 288 10.68 0.82 -14.98
CA LYS A 288 10.60 -0.57 -14.55
C LYS A 288 11.93 -1.18 -14.99
N VAL A 289 12.83 -1.42 -14.04
CA VAL A 289 14.08 -2.14 -14.30
C VAL A 289 13.71 -3.44 -15.01
N ASP A 290 14.56 -3.87 -15.95
CA ASP A 290 14.46 -5.20 -16.56
C ASP A 290 14.12 -6.22 -15.47
N ASP A 291 13.23 -7.17 -15.76
CA ASP A 291 12.69 -8.21 -14.87
C ASP A 291 13.78 -9.11 -14.17
N ASN A 292 15.07 -8.78 -14.31
CA ASN A 292 16.23 -9.57 -13.91
C ASN A 292 16.92 -9.14 -12.61
N GLU A 293 16.61 -7.98 -12.02
CA GLU A 293 17.21 -7.60 -10.73
C GLU A 293 16.41 -8.17 -9.55
N MET A 294 16.65 -9.43 -9.22
CA MET A 294 16.07 -10.10 -8.05
C MET A 294 16.54 -9.44 -6.74
N LEU A 295 15.77 -9.62 -5.66
CA LEU A 295 16.23 -9.24 -4.32
C LEU A 295 17.44 -10.11 -3.91
N PRO A 296 18.40 -9.56 -3.13
CA PRO A 296 19.58 -10.32 -2.71
C PRO A 296 19.24 -11.49 -1.77
N SER A 297 18.06 -11.47 -1.16
CA SER A 297 17.52 -12.54 -0.31
C SER A 297 16.00 -12.43 -0.24
N THR A 298 15.32 -13.50 0.16
CA THR A 298 13.87 -13.53 0.35
C THR A 298 13.42 -12.56 1.44
N VAL A 299 12.22 -11.98 1.27
CA VAL A 299 11.63 -11.08 2.26
C VAL A 299 11.20 -11.88 3.49
N LYS A 300 11.81 -11.58 4.63
CA LYS A 300 11.49 -12.17 5.94
C LYS A 300 10.27 -11.53 6.60
N LYS A 301 10.13 -10.20 6.49
CA LYS A 301 9.05 -9.41 7.10
C LYS A 301 8.86 -8.07 6.39
N ILE A 302 7.60 -7.64 6.24
CA ILE A 302 7.23 -6.27 5.88
C ILE A 302 6.80 -5.51 7.14
N LEU A 303 7.24 -4.26 7.22
CA LEU A 303 7.07 -3.37 8.37
C LEU A 303 6.50 -2.05 7.91
N TYR A 304 5.59 -1.45 8.68
CA TYR A 304 5.35 -0.02 8.57
C TYR A 304 6.42 0.73 9.35
N ILE A 305 6.93 1.82 8.80
CA ILE A 305 7.90 2.68 9.46
C ILE A 305 7.43 4.14 9.47
N ASN A 306 7.87 4.88 10.47
CA ASN A 306 7.78 6.33 10.47
C ASN A 306 8.86 6.94 9.55
N PRO A 307 8.84 8.27 9.30
CA PRO A 307 9.86 8.93 8.49
C PRO A 307 11.31 8.77 8.99
N TYR A 308 11.51 8.40 10.26
CA TYR A 308 12.81 8.19 10.90
C TYR A 308 13.33 6.75 10.74
N GLY A 309 12.52 5.82 10.20
CA GLY A 309 12.90 4.42 10.01
C GLY A 309 12.50 3.48 11.15
N GLU A 310 11.78 3.98 12.17
CA GLU A 310 11.36 3.16 13.30
C GLU A 310 10.06 2.41 12.96
N GLU A 311 9.95 1.14 13.38
CA GLU A 311 8.74 0.34 13.19
C GLU A 311 7.55 0.99 13.91
N ILE A 312 6.48 1.22 13.16
CA ILE A 312 5.18 1.64 13.67
C ILE A 312 4.14 0.56 13.41
N LYS A 313 3.10 0.52 14.25
CA LYS A 313 2.03 -0.48 14.18
C LYS A 313 0.68 0.22 14.07
N PRO A 314 0.36 0.78 12.88
CA PRO A 314 -0.89 1.50 12.69
C PRO A 314 -2.09 0.54 12.79
N ASN A 315 -3.24 1.10 13.18
CA ASN A 315 -4.50 0.37 13.16
C ASN A 315 -5.16 0.47 11.78
N ALA A 316 -5.79 -0.61 11.35
CA ALA A 316 -6.64 -0.61 10.18
C ALA A 316 -7.87 0.29 10.34
N ASN A 317 -8.34 0.83 9.23
CA ASN A 317 -9.54 1.67 9.13
C ASN A 317 -10.76 0.95 9.74
N SER A 318 -11.48 1.62 10.64
CA SER A 318 -12.67 1.06 11.29
C SER A 318 -13.78 0.66 10.30
N ARG A 319 -13.88 1.35 9.16
CA ARG A 319 -14.79 0.98 8.06
C ARG A 319 -14.40 -0.36 7.44
N ALA A 320 -13.10 -0.60 7.26
CA ALA A 320 -12.59 -1.88 6.76
C ALA A 320 -12.93 -3.02 7.73
N ILE A 321 -12.67 -2.81 9.03
CA ILE A 321 -13.03 -3.76 10.08
C ILE A 321 -14.54 -4.09 10.06
N ALA A 322 -15.39 -3.06 9.96
CA ALA A 322 -16.84 -3.24 9.93
C ALA A 322 -17.33 -4.02 8.69
N LYS A 323 -16.67 -3.84 7.53
CA LYS A 323 -16.97 -4.59 6.32
C LYS A 323 -16.52 -6.04 6.41
N VAL A 324 -15.33 -6.31 6.96
CA VAL A 324 -14.83 -7.67 7.20
C VAL A 324 -15.76 -8.46 8.13
N LYS A 325 -16.22 -7.86 9.25
CA LYS A 325 -17.15 -8.53 10.19
C LYS A 325 -18.51 -8.91 9.57
N LYS A 326 -18.90 -8.29 8.45
CA LYS A 326 -20.16 -8.54 7.75
C LYS A 326 -19.95 -9.28 6.42
N ALA A 327 -18.71 -9.67 6.12
CA ALA A 327 -18.37 -10.30 4.86
C ALA A 327 -18.76 -11.77 4.90
N ASP A 328 -19.41 -12.22 3.83
CA ASP A 328 -19.60 -13.64 3.55
C ASP A 328 -18.27 -14.23 3.03
N MET A 329 -17.51 -13.40 2.30
CA MET A 329 -16.25 -13.79 1.70
C MET A 329 -15.22 -12.65 1.70
N ILE A 330 -13.99 -12.97 2.05
CA ILE A 330 -12.79 -12.15 1.88
C ILE A 330 -11.97 -12.74 0.74
N VAL A 331 -11.58 -11.91 -0.21
CA VAL A 331 -10.72 -12.28 -1.32
C VAL A 331 -9.40 -11.55 -1.19
N TYR A 332 -8.31 -12.30 -1.01
CA TYR A 332 -6.95 -11.80 -1.17
C TYR A 332 -6.62 -11.86 -2.66
N SER A 333 -6.81 -10.74 -3.34
CA SER A 333 -6.76 -10.69 -4.80
C SER A 333 -5.33 -10.61 -5.34
N ILE A 334 -5.18 -10.85 -6.64
CA ILE A 334 -3.90 -10.80 -7.35
C ILE A 334 -3.23 -9.42 -7.28
N GLY A 335 -1.90 -9.44 -7.20
CA GLY A 335 -1.04 -8.27 -7.03
C GLY A 335 0.22 -8.63 -6.28
N SER A 336 1.19 -7.72 -6.21
CA SER A 336 2.47 -7.99 -5.54
C SER A 336 2.26 -8.38 -4.07
N LEU A 337 2.80 -9.54 -3.69
CA LEU A 337 2.54 -10.11 -2.37
C LEU A 337 3.03 -9.17 -1.26
N MET A 338 4.28 -8.69 -1.37
CA MET A 338 4.94 -7.97 -0.29
C MET A 338 4.57 -6.49 -0.27
N THR A 339 4.33 -5.89 -1.43
CA THR A 339 4.07 -4.46 -1.53
C THR A 339 2.61 -4.05 -1.72
N SER A 340 1.71 -4.99 -2.05
CA SER A 340 0.28 -4.72 -2.16
C SER A 340 -0.55 -5.42 -1.09
N LEU A 341 -0.37 -6.74 -0.94
CA LEU A 341 -1.21 -7.54 -0.04
C LEU A 341 -0.75 -7.45 1.41
N LEU A 342 0.53 -7.73 1.69
CA LEU A 342 1.05 -7.72 3.07
C LEU A 342 0.79 -6.40 3.81
N PRO A 343 0.96 -5.20 3.24
CA PRO A 343 0.69 -3.94 3.95
C PRO A 343 -0.74 -3.83 4.48
N ILE A 344 -1.71 -4.51 3.85
CA ILE A 344 -3.08 -4.57 4.37
C ILE A 344 -3.17 -5.56 5.53
N ILE A 345 -2.68 -6.78 5.34
CA ILE A 345 -2.94 -7.91 6.27
C ILE A 345 -2.02 -7.94 7.51
N ILE A 346 -0.93 -7.16 7.52
CA ILE A 346 -0.07 -6.97 8.70
C ILE A 346 -0.65 -5.98 9.73
N LEU A 347 -1.79 -5.36 9.44
CA LEU A 347 -2.50 -4.49 10.39
C LEU A 347 -3.15 -5.36 11.47
N GLY A 348 -2.63 -5.28 12.69
CA GLY A 348 -2.91 -6.28 13.72
C GLY A 348 -4.37 -6.40 14.14
N ASN A 349 -5.12 -5.30 14.20
CA ASN A 349 -6.57 -5.32 14.47
C ASN A 349 -7.38 -5.94 13.32
N LEU A 350 -6.91 -5.81 12.07
CA LEU A 350 -7.54 -6.45 10.91
C LEU A 350 -7.25 -7.95 10.90
N ALA A 351 -5.99 -8.34 11.14
CA ALA A 351 -5.58 -9.74 11.21
C ALA A 351 -6.35 -10.50 12.31
N GLU A 352 -6.52 -9.90 13.49
CA GLU A 352 -7.33 -10.44 14.58
C GLU A 352 -8.78 -10.67 14.13
N VAL A 353 -9.42 -9.67 13.54
CA VAL A 353 -10.83 -9.77 13.11
C VAL A 353 -11.01 -10.83 12.04
N ILE A 354 -10.07 -10.96 11.10
CA ILE A 354 -10.12 -12.02 10.08
C ILE A 354 -10.02 -13.40 10.73
N MET A 355 -9.08 -13.57 11.66
CA MET A 355 -8.90 -14.82 12.40
C MET A 355 -10.16 -15.23 13.19
N GLU A 356 -10.86 -14.25 13.78
CA GLU A 356 -12.07 -14.47 14.56
C GLU A 356 -13.31 -14.72 13.69
N SER A 357 -13.29 -14.32 12.42
CA SER A 357 -14.41 -14.49 11.48
C SER A 357 -14.41 -15.90 10.88
N GLN A 358 -14.67 -16.92 11.69
CA GLN A 358 -14.61 -18.34 11.28
C GLN A 358 -15.62 -18.71 10.18
N GLU A 359 -16.80 -18.11 10.18
CA GLU A 359 -17.87 -18.38 9.22
C GLU A 359 -17.60 -17.76 7.82
N THR A 360 -16.72 -16.75 7.77
CA THR A 360 -16.35 -16.06 6.53
C THR A 360 -15.36 -16.88 5.72
N ARG A 361 -15.64 -17.09 4.42
CA ARG A 361 -14.69 -17.71 3.48
C ARG A 361 -13.55 -16.75 3.16
N LYS A 362 -12.32 -17.25 3.09
CA LYS A 362 -11.09 -16.46 2.95
C LYS A 362 -10.30 -17.03 1.77
N VAL A 363 -10.57 -16.50 0.59
CA VAL A 363 -10.10 -17.02 -0.70
C VAL A 363 -8.85 -16.27 -1.13
N LEU A 364 -7.73 -16.98 -1.31
CA LEU A 364 -6.49 -16.43 -1.85
C LEU A 364 -6.40 -16.69 -3.35
N LEU A 365 -6.21 -15.63 -4.13
CA LEU A 365 -5.91 -15.73 -5.56
C LEU A 365 -4.39 -15.69 -5.75
N ILE A 366 -3.82 -16.76 -6.30
CA ILE A 366 -2.37 -16.88 -6.50
C ILE A 366 -1.97 -16.13 -7.77
N ASN A 367 -0.86 -15.39 -7.70
CA ASN A 367 -0.29 -14.72 -8.86
C ASN A 367 0.16 -15.74 -9.91
N ASN A 368 -0.04 -15.41 -11.18
CA ASN A 368 0.32 -16.29 -12.29
C ASN A 368 1.84 -16.45 -12.47
N LYS A 369 2.60 -15.37 -12.24
CA LYS A 369 4.03 -15.28 -12.48
C LYS A 369 4.78 -14.84 -11.23
N TYR A 370 6.06 -15.19 -11.16
CA TYR A 370 6.96 -14.61 -10.19
C TYR A 370 7.16 -13.11 -10.49
N ASP A 371 7.32 -12.35 -9.41
CA ASP A 371 7.88 -11.01 -9.46
C ASP A 371 9.19 -10.99 -8.66
N ARG A 372 9.88 -9.85 -8.70
CA ARG A 372 11.11 -9.60 -7.93
C ARG A 372 10.98 -9.93 -6.45
N GLU A 373 9.79 -9.76 -5.87
CA GLU A 373 9.51 -9.92 -4.43
C GLU A 373 9.31 -11.38 -4.03
N THR A 374 8.87 -12.21 -4.97
CA THR A 374 8.38 -13.58 -4.73
C THR A 374 9.16 -14.65 -5.48
N PHE A 375 10.16 -14.27 -6.28
CA PHE A 375 10.97 -15.21 -7.03
C PHE A 375 11.53 -16.34 -6.15
N GLY A 376 11.27 -17.59 -6.55
CA GLY A 376 11.72 -18.78 -5.84
C GLY A 376 10.82 -19.22 -4.67
N LEU A 377 9.71 -18.53 -4.39
CA LEU A 377 8.72 -18.99 -3.41
C LEU A 377 7.75 -20.00 -4.04
N ASP A 378 7.82 -21.27 -3.60
CA ASP A 378 6.76 -22.23 -3.94
C ASP A 378 5.41 -21.83 -3.32
N GLY A 379 4.32 -22.46 -3.79
CA GLY A 379 2.97 -22.15 -3.31
C GLY A 379 2.79 -22.31 -1.81
N ASN A 380 3.45 -23.30 -1.19
CA ASN A 380 3.36 -23.51 0.24
C ASN A 380 4.07 -22.40 1.02
N HIS A 381 5.24 -21.95 0.58
CA HIS A 381 5.95 -20.82 1.18
C HIS A 381 5.18 -19.51 0.97
N TYR A 382 4.54 -19.32 -0.19
CA TYR A 382 3.68 -18.19 -0.48
C TYR A 382 2.56 -18.05 0.57
N VAL A 383 1.82 -19.14 0.80
CA VAL A 383 0.73 -19.20 1.80
C VAL A 383 1.29 -19.06 3.22
N LYS A 384 2.41 -19.71 3.52
CA LYS A 384 3.08 -19.64 4.83
C LYS A 384 3.48 -18.21 5.19
N VAL A 385 3.98 -17.42 4.25
CA VAL A 385 4.36 -16.01 4.46
C VAL A 385 3.14 -15.19 4.87
N ILE A 386 2.00 -15.37 4.19
CA ILE A 386 0.73 -14.70 4.51
C ILE A 386 0.28 -15.08 5.93
N VAL A 387 0.11 -16.37 6.19
CA VAL A 387 -0.39 -16.87 7.48
C VAL A 387 0.52 -16.44 8.62
N ARG A 388 1.83 -16.62 8.49
CA ARG A 388 2.80 -16.22 9.52
C ARG A 388 2.73 -14.72 9.81
N SER A 389 2.63 -13.90 8.76
CA SER A 389 2.56 -12.43 8.91
C SER A 389 1.29 -12.00 9.64
N MET A 390 0.15 -12.62 9.33
CA MET A 390 -1.12 -12.34 10.00
C MET A 390 -1.15 -12.83 11.45
N VAL A 391 -0.62 -14.03 11.72
CA VAL A 391 -0.48 -14.56 13.09
C VAL A 391 0.36 -13.62 13.94
N GLU A 392 1.49 -13.16 13.42
CA GLU A 392 2.39 -12.26 14.14
C GLU A 392 1.75 -10.88 14.37
N ALA A 393 1.03 -10.36 13.39
CA ALA A 393 0.29 -9.10 13.50
C ALA A 393 -0.81 -9.17 14.57
N ALA A 394 -1.64 -10.22 14.53
CA ALA A 394 -2.69 -10.46 15.52
C ALA A 394 -2.11 -10.68 16.92
N ARG A 395 -0.98 -11.38 17.03
CA ARG A 395 -0.22 -11.58 18.27
C ARG A 395 0.25 -10.26 18.88
N CYS A 396 0.94 -9.44 18.09
CA CYS A 396 1.38 -8.13 18.52
C CYS A 396 0.21 -7.26 18.98
N TYR A 397 -0.92 -7.32 18.27
CA TYR A 397 -2.11 -6.55 18.61
C TYR A 397 -2.70 -6.99 19.96
N LYS A 398 -2.98 -8.28 20.14
CA LYS A 398 -3.51 -8.82 21.42
C LYS A 398 -2.58 -8.52 22.60
N LYS A 399 -1.26 -8.64 22.41
CA LYS A 399 -0.27 -8.26 23.43
C LYS A 399 -0.36 -6.77 23.80
N SER A 400 -0.49 -5.88 22.81
CA SER A 400 -0.62 -4.44 23.08
C SER A 400 -1.95 -4.07 23.77
N LYS A 401 -2.96 -4.93 23.71
CA LYS A 401 -4.23 -4.81 24.45
C LYS A 401 -4.23 -5.51 25.81
N GLY A 402 -3.11 -6.11 26.24
CA GLY A 402 -3.01 -6.83 27.51
C GLY A 402 -3.81 -8.14 27.54
N MET A 403 -4.18 -8.69 26.39
CA MET A 403 -4.92 -9.95 26.28
C MET A 403 -3.99 -11.14 26.37
N MET A 404 -4.45 -12.27 26.92
CA MET A 404 -3.65 -13.49 27.01
C MET A 404 -3.33 -14.05 25.61
N VAL A 405 -2.04 -14.22 25.32
CA VAL A 405 -1.53 -14.65 24.00
C VAL A 405 -1.35 -16.18 23.91
N ASN A 406 -1.46 -16.90 25.03
CA ASN A 406 -1.17 -18.34 25.10
C ASN A 406 -2.05 -19.19 24.16
N SER A 407 -3.24 -18.72 23.79
CA SER A 407 -4.13 -19.39 22.82
C SER A 407 -3.66 -19.30 21.36
N MET A 408 -2.64 -18.50 21.04
CA MET A 408 -2.15 -18.29 19.66
C MET A 408 -0.83 -19.03 19.33
N LYS A 409 -0.43 -20.03 20.14
CA LYS A 409 0.74 -20.87 19.82
C LYS A 409 0.47 -21.85 18.67
N HIS A 410 -0.79 -22.24 18.44
CA HIS A 410 -1.19 -23.21 17.41
C HIS A 410 -2.44 -22.75 16.65
N VAL A 411 -2.37 -21.60 15.96
CA VAL A 411 -3.47 -21.17 15.08
C VAL A 411 -3.38 -21.93 13.76
N SER A 412 -4.49 -22.57 13.36
CA SER A 412 -4.57 -23.28 12.08
C SER A 412 -4.60 -22.30 10.90
N TRP A 413 -4.02 -22.69 9.77
CA TRP A 413 -3.92 -21.82 8.58
C TRP A 413 -5.30 -21.46 8.02
N ASN A 414 -6.27 -22.37 8.15
CA ASN A 414 -7.65 -22.18 7.71
C ASN A 414 -8.39 -21.02 8.43
N HIS A 415 -7.86 -20.52 9.55
CA HIS A 415 -8.38 -19.32 10.19
C HIS A 415 -8.09 -18.04 9.36
N PHE A 416 -7.09 -18.08 8.49
CA PHE A 416 -6.67 -16.96 7.66
C PHE A 416 -6.96 -17.18 6.18
N ILE A 417 -6.83 -18.42 5.67
CA ILE A 417 -7.08 -18.78 4.27
C ILE A 417 -7.85 -20.09 4.24
N THR A 418 -9.08 -20.08 3.75
CA THR A 418 -9.92 -21.29 3.63
C THR A 418 -9.80 -21.95 2.27
N ASP A 419 -9.54 -21.15 1.22
CA ASP A 419 -9.50 -21.60 -0.16
C ASP A 419 -8.38 -20.90 -0.92
N ILE A 420 -7.82 -21.58 -1.89
CA ILE A 420 -6.84 -21.06 -2.83
C ILE A 420 -7.35 -21.28 -4.25
N VAL A 421 -7.30 -20.23 -5.06
CA VAL A 421 -7.56 -20.30 -6.50
C VAL A 421 -6.26 -20.01 -7.24
N TYR A 422 -5.87 -20.90 -8.14
CA TYR A 422 -4.64 -20.75 -8.94
C TYR A 422 -4.85 -21.23 -10.38
N LEU A 423 -3.93 -20.81 -11.25
CA LEU A 423 -3.90 -21.23 -12.65
C LEU A 423 -3.04 -22.47 -12.79
N LYS A 424 -3.53 -23.47 -13.52
CA LYS A 424 -2.80 -24.74 -13.76
C LYS A 424 -1.43 -24.53 -14.40
N GLU A 425 -1.38 -23.58 -15.34
CA GLU A 425 -0.17 -23.21 -16.08
C GLU A 425 0.68 -22.14 -15.38
N GLY A 426 0.31 -21.73 -14.16
CA GLY A 426 1.06 -20.72 -13.41
C GLY A 426 2.47 -21.16 -13.01
N GLU A 427 3.38 -20.20 -12.87
CA GLU A 427 4.77 -20.43 -12.47
C GLU A 427 4.90 -20.85 -11.00
N ILE A 428 3.99 -20.36 -10.15
CA ILE A 428 3.92 -20.71 -8.72
C ILE A 428 3.12 -22.00 -8.58
N LYS A 429 3.82 -23.11 -8.32
CA LYS A 429 3.19 -24.43 -8.17
C LYS A 429 2.58 -24.61 -6.78
N ILE A 430 1.33 -25.09 -6.75
CA ILE A 430 0.58 -25.41 -5.52
C ILE A 430 0.62 -26.93 -5.32
N ASP A 431 0.92 -27.34 -4.09
CA ASP A 431 0.84 -28.73 -3.62
C ASP A 431 -0.51 -28.90 -2.91
N GLU A 432 -1.50 -29.46 -3.62
CA GLU A 432 -2.88 -29.58 -3.13
C GLU A 432 -2.98 -30.46 -1.87
N ASP A 433 -2.25 -31.57 -1.81
CA ASP A 433 -2.26 -32.48 -0.65
C ASP A 433 -1.75 -31.78 0.60
N ARG A 434 -0.68 -30.97 0.44
CA ARG A 434 -0.12 -30.19 1.53
C ARG A 434 -1.04 -29.05 1.97
N MET A 435 -1.72 -28.38 1.03
CA MET A 435 -2.72 -27.37 1.37
C MET A 435 -3.92 -27.99 2.11
N LEU A 436 -4.38 -29.16 1.68
CA LEU A 436 -5.47 -29.88 2.31
C LEU A 436 -5.09 -30.34 3.73
N ALA A 437 -3.84 -30.75 3.96
CA ALA A 437 -3.33 -31.06 5.30
C ALA A 437 -3.37 -29.86 6.27
N HIS A 438 -3.38 -28.64 5.73
CA HIS A 438 -3.57 -27.39 6.46
C HIS A 438 -5.04 -26.93 6.53
N GLY A 439 -5.98 -27.74 6.01
CA GLY A 439 -7.42 -27.45 5.97
C GLY A 439 -7.79 -26.41 4.91
N ILE A 440 -6.98 -26.26 3.85
CA ILE A 440 -7.18 -25.30 2.77
C ILE A 440 -7.61 -26.04 1.51
N HIS A 441 -8.73 -25.62 0.91
CA HIS A 441 -9.22 -26.21 -0.34
C HIS A 441 -8.59 -25.53 -1.56
N CYS A 442 -8.22 -26.33 -2.56
CA CYS A 442 -7.58 -25.88 -3.77
C CYS A 442 -8.58 -25.92 -4.94
N HIS A 443 -8.60 -24.84 -5.72
CA HIS A 443 -9.45 -24.67 -6.90
C HIS A 443 -8.57 -24.24 -8.08
N THR A 444 -8.63 -24.98 -9.18
CA THR A 444 -7.78 -24.72 -10.34
C THR A 444 -8.59 -24.16 -11.50
N ILE A 445 -8.04 -23.14 -12.17
CA ILE A 445 -8.55 -22.66 -13.46
C ILE A 445 -7.61 -23.15 -14.57
N ASP A 446 -8.14 -23.87 -15.55
CA ASP A 446 -7.41 -24.39 -16.71
C ASP A 446 -7.34 -23.33 -17.82
N SER A 447 -6.70 -22.20 -17.53
CA SER A 447 -6.44 -21.09 -18.46
C SER A 447 -5.13 -20.40 -18.10
N ALA A 448 -4.51 -19.76 -19.10
CA ALA A 448 -3.30 -18.95 -18.92
C ALA A 448 -3.58 -17.64 -18.17
N LEU A 449 -4.84 -17.24 -18.06
CA LEU A 449 -5.28 -16.04 -17.36
C LEU A 449 -6.41 -16.37 -16.38
N MET A 450 -6.52 -15.57 -15.33
CA MET A 450 -7.64 -15.65 -14.40
C MET A 450 -8.86 -14.97 -15.01
N GLU A 451 -9.65 -15.76 -15.74
CA GLU A 451 -10.86 -15.32 -16.43
C GLU A 451 -11.98 -14.97 -15.43
N ASN A 452 -12.78 -13.95 -15.75
CA ASN A 452 -13.80 -13.44 -14.84
C ASN A 452 -14.91 -14.47 -14.61
N ASP A 453 -15.36 -15.15 -15.67
CA ASP A 453 -16.50 -16.07 -15.61
C ASP A 453 -16.12 -17.32 -14.79
N SER A 454 -14.99 -17.95 -15.10
CA SER A 454 -14.45 -19.10 -14.37
C SER A 454 -14.18 -18.78 -12.89
N LEU A 455 -13.65 -17.59 -12.60
CA LEU A 455 -13.47 -17.16 -11.21
C LEU A 455 -14.83 -16.95 -10.52
N ALA A 456 -15.81 -16.34 -11.20
CA ALA A 456 -17.13 -16.11 -10.64
C ALA A 456 -17.85 -17.43 -10.31
N GLU A 457 -17.73 -18.45 -11.16
CA GLU A 457 -18.24 -19.80 -10.91
C GLU A 457 -17.62 -20.39 -9.64
N ILE A 458 -16.29 -20.44 -9.55
CA ILE A 458 -15.57 -20.96 -8.36
C ILE A 458 -15.98 -20.23 -7.07
N LEU A 459 -16.05 -18.89 -7.09
CA LEU A 459 -16.43 -18.12 -5.90
C LEU A 459 -17.89 -18.43 -5.48
N ASN A 460 -18.79 -18.70 -6.43
CA ASN A 460 -20.15 -19.11 -6.14
C ASN A 460 -20.23 -20.53 -5.56
N GLU A 461 -19.40 -21.46 -6.02
CA GLU A 461 -19.33 -22.83 -5.48
C GLU A 461 -18.82 -22.83 -4.05
N ILE A 462 -17.73 -22.08 -3.77
CA ILE A 462 -17.14 -21.94 -2.44
C ILE A 462 -18.20 -21.48 -1.43
N ILE A 463 -19.03 -20.49 -1.77
CA ILE A 463 -20.05 -19.99 -0.85
C ILE A 463 -21.24 -20.96 -0.72
N ALA A 464 -21.61 -21.69 -1.78
CA ALA A 464 -22.67 -22.68 -1.73
C ALA A 464 -22.33 -23.84 -0.78
N HIS A 465 -21.10 -24.35 -0.83
CA HIS A 465 -20.63 -25.40 0.09
C HIS A 465 -20.62 -24.96 1.55
N ASN A 466 -20.34 -23.68 1.83
CA ASN A 466 -20.34 -23.15 3.19
C ASN A 466 -21.74 -23.16 3.82
N ARG A 467 -22.76 -22.82 3.03
CA ARG A 467 -24.17 -22.79 3.50
C ARG A 467 -24.67 -24.19 3.83
N ASN A 468 -24.38 -25.16 2.97
CA ASN A 468 -24.78 -26.56 3.19
C ASN A 468 -24.06 -27.25 4.35
N SER A 469 -22.92 -26.71 4.80
CA SER A 469 -22.17 -27.25 5.95
C SER A 469 -22.59 -26.62 7.29
N SER A 470 -23.41 -25.56 7.25
CA SER A 470 -23.88 -24.81 8.43
C SER A 470 -25.34 -25.11 8.79
N GLU A 471 -26.05 -25.87 7.96
CA GLU A 471 -27.36 -26.51 8.22
C GLU A 471 -27.14 -27.94 8.70
#